data_AF-A0A1A9ZGX9-F1
#
_entry.id   AF-A0A1A9ZGX9-F1
#
_cell.length_a   1.000
_cell.length_b   1.000
_cell.length_c   1.000
_cell.angle_alpha   90.00
_cell.angle_beta   90.00
_cell.angle_gamma   90.00
#
_symmetry.space_group_name_H-M   'P 1'
#
loop_
_entity.id
_entity.type
_entity.pdbx_description
1 polymer ?
#
loop_
_entity_poly.entity_id
_entity_poly.type
_entity_poly.pdbx_seq_one_letter_code
_entity_poly.pdbx_strand_id
1 'polypeptide(L)'
;MEEMDITQQRDILMRKIRRRFMIKAYLLFIAFVLFSVLQWVLVLTFPAIGDFLINHEELSIGGLFMSLILMTVFVFVEGIRIAIPINWLLTFIILEAVTIGTSRLLVMTCYGVMLASLIFVLVPMVICILIGSLIKFIMYHAQTINGNRYAEMRTTDYLLAALILYVDFLVLYMVITHVMLMAWEGITKSPCRSAGRNGDPAESPPSIFGSTEAVDDLDDY
;
A
#
# COMPACT_ATOMS: atom_id res chain seq x y z
N MET A 1 17.87 -39.84 29.86
CA MET A 1 18.83 -38.76 29.53
C MET A 1 18.92 -38.57 28.02
N GLU A 2 19.02 -39.65 27.24
CA GLU A 2 19.03 -39.64 25.77
C GLU A 2 17.73 -39.12 25.12
N GLU A 3 16.56 -39.48 25.66
CA GLU A 3 15.27 -39.02 25.13
C GLU A 3 15.07 -37.49 25.25
N MET A 4 15.62 -36.89 26.31
CA MET A 4 15.58 -35.44 26.56
C MET A 4 16.46 -34.67 25.55
N ASP A 5 17.62 -35.22 25.20
CA ASP A 5 18.53 -34.66 24.21
C ASP A 5 17.92 -34.68 22.80
N ILE A 6 17.26 -35.78 22.43
CA ILE A 6 16.55 -35.93 21.14
C ILE A 6 15.43 -34.88 21.01
N THR A 7 14.63 -34.67 22.06
CA THR A 7 13.56 -33.65 22.04
C THR A 7 14.13 -32.24 21.88
N GLN A 8 15.18 -31.91 22.63
CA GLN A 8 15.84 -30.61 22.55
C GLN A 8 16.45 -30.36 21.16
N GLN A 9 17.04 -31.39 20.55
CA GLN A 9 17.64 -31.31 19.22
C GLN A 9 16.58 -31.12 18.13
N ARG A 10 15.40 -31.74 18.26
CA ARG A 10 14.25 -31.53 17.35
C ARG A 10 13.71 -30.11 17.44
N ASP A 11 13.63 -29.53 18.64
CA ASP A 11 13.18 -28.14 18.82
C ASP A 11 14.16 -27.13 18.23
N ILE A 12 15.47 -27.36 18.39
CA ILE A 12 16.50 -26.54 17.73
C ILE A 12 16.39 -26.65 16.21
N LEU A 13 16.16 -27.85 15.67
CA LEU A 13 16.00 -28.06 14.23
C LEU A 13 14.75 -27.37 13.69
N MET A 14 13.61 -27.53 14.36
CA MET A 14 12.34 -26.88 14.00
C MET A 14 12.46 -25.34 13.98
N ARG A 15 13.18 -24.75 14.96
CA ARG A 15 13.50 -23.31 14.96
C ARG A 15 14.30 -22.90 13.72
N LYS A 16 15.35 -23.65 13.40
CA LYS A 16 16.22 -23.35 12.25
C LYS A 16 15.45 -23.42 10.93
N ILE A 17 14.58 -24.42 10.77
CA ILE A 17 13.74 -24.60 9.57
C ILE A 17 12.78 -23.41 9.40
N ARG A 18 12.05 -23.04 10.46
CA ARG A 18 11.10 -21.92 10.44
C ARG A 18 11.79 -20.57 10.19
N ARG A 19 12.97 -20.35 10.77
CA ARG A 19 13.76 -19.14 10.49
C ARG A 19 14.16 -19.04 9.02
N ARG A 20 14.60 -20.15 8.42
CA ARG A 20 14.96 -20.18 6.98
C ARG A 20 13.75 -19.89 6.10
N PHE A 21 12.58 -20.45 6.44
CA PHE A 21 11.32 -20.15 5.76
C PHE A 21 11.00 -18.65 5.80
N MET A 22 11.04 -18.05 6.99
CA MET A 22 10.75 -16.63 7.19
C MET A 22 11.72 -15.72 6.43
N ILE A 23 13.03 -16.03 6.49
CA ILE A 23 14.06 -15.27 5.75
C ILE A 23 13.78 -15.32 4.26
N LYS A 24 13.46 -16.49 3.69
CA LYS A 24 13.14 -16.61 2.26
C LYS A 24 11.91 -15.78 1.88
N ALA A 25 10.84 -15.86 2.67
CA ALA A 25 9.61 -15.11 2.42
C ALA A 25 9.86 -13.59 2.45
N TYR A 26 10.60 -13.09 3.44
CA TYR A 26 10.90 -11.66 3.55
C TYR A 26 11.87 -11.17 2.47
N LEU A 27 12.88 -11.97 2.10
CA LEU A 27 13.76 -11.62 0.98
C LEU A 27 13.00 -11.55 -0.34
N LEU A 28 12.07 -12.48 -0.57
CA LEU A 28 11.18 -12.44 -1.75
C LEU A 28 10.24 -11.23 -1.73
N PHE A 29 9.64 -10.91 -0.58
CA PHE A 29 8.84 -9.71 -0.43
C PHE A 29 9.63 -8.45 -0.78
N ILE A 30 10.85 -8.29 -0.25
CA ILE A 30 11.73 -7.17 -0.58
C ILE A 30 12.04 -7.15 -2.09
N ALA A 31 12.34 -8.31 -2.68
CA ALA A 31 12.58 -8.42 -4.11
C ALA A 31 11.36 -7.99 -4.95
N PHE A 32 10.15 -8.36 -4.54
CA PHE A 32 8.91 -7.96 -5.21
C PHE A 32 8.66 -6.45 -5.09
N VAL A 33 8.86 -5.86 -3.91
CA VAL A 33 8.75 -4.40 -3.73
C VAL A 33 9.79 -3.67 -4.59
N LEU A 34 11.04 -4.13 -4.61
CA LEU A 34 12.09 -3.54 -5.46
C LEU A 34 11.77 -3.64 -6.95
N PHE A 35 11.25 -4.80 -7.39
CA PHE A 35 10.80 -4.99 -8.77
C PHE A 35 9.69 -3.98 -9.13
N SER A 36 8.73 -3.78 -8.22
CA SER A 36 7.61 -2.86 -8.43
C SER A 36 8.07 -1.41 -8.50
N VAL A 37 8.94 -1.01 -7.58
CA VAL A 37 9.53 0.33 -7.58
C VAL A 37 10.34 0.56 -8.86
N LEU A 38 11.10 -0.43 -9.31
CA LEU A 38 11.84 -0.35 -10.58
C LEU A 38 10.87 -0.15 -11.76
N GLN A 39 9.79 -0.93 -11.82
CA GLN A 39 8.77 -0.81 -12.86
C GLN A 39 8.06 0.55 -12.81
N TRP A 40 7.69 1.03 -11.63
CA TRP A 40 7.09 2.35 -11.45
C TRP A 40 8.04 3.48 -11.88
N VAL A 41 9.33 3.37 -11.56
CA VAL A 41 10.34 4.33 -12.04
C VAL A 41 10.42 4.32 -13.56
N LEU A 42 10.36 3.15 -14.21
CA LEU A 42 10.29 3.06 -15.67
C LEU A 42 9.04 3.76 -16.22
N VAL A 43 7.86 3.52 -15.63
CA VAL A 43 6.60 4.18 -16.02
C VAL A 43 6.70 5.71 -15.88
N LEU A 44 7.33 6.22 -14.82
CA LEU A 44 7.54 7.66 -14.62
C LEU A 44 8.60 8.26 -15.55
N THR A 45 9.61 7.48 -15.93
CA THR A 45 10.72 7.95 -16.77
C THR A 45 10.30 8.06 -18.24
N PHE A 46 9.36 7.21 -18.68
CA PHE A 46 8.87 7.17 -20.06
C PHE A 46 7.42 7.67 -20.15
N PRO A 47 7.19 8.95 -20.49
CA PRO A 47 5.85 9.54 -20.57
C PRO A 47 4.90 8.76 -21.49
N ALA A 48 5.41 8.18 -22.58
CA ALA A 48 4.63 7.35 -23.50
C ALA A 48 3.92 6.17 -22.80
N ILE A 49 4.56 5.58 -21.78
CA ILE A 49 3.97 4.49 -21.00
C ILE A 49 2.90 5.03 -20.04
N GLY A 50 3.17 6.17 -19.41
CA GLY A 50 2.20 6.85 -18.54
C GLY A 50 0.93 7.27 -19.28
N ASP A 51 1.09 7.91 -20.43
CA ASP A 51 -0.03 8.34 -21.28
C ASP A 51 -0.84 7.14 -21.80
N PHE A 52 -0.15 6.06 -22.16
CA PHE A 52 -0.82 4.80 -22.54
C PHE A 52 -1.67 4.23 -21.40
N LEU A 53 -1.16 4.23 -20.16
CA LEU A 53 -1.91 3.76 -18.98
C LEU A 53 -3.08 4.66 -18.61
N ILE A 54 -3.00 5.97 -18.88
CA ILE A 54 -4.11 6.90 -18.69
C ILE A 54 -5.19 6.66 -19.75
N ASN A 55 -4.80 6.54 -21.03
CA ASN A 55 -5.73 6.34 -22.14
C ASN A 55 -6.43 4.98 -22.11
N HIS A 56 -5.78 3.96 -21.55
CA HIS A 56 -6.31 2.60 -21.42
C HIS A 56 -6.54 2.24 -19.95
N GLU A 57 -7.44 2.94 -19.28
CA GLU A 57 -7.76 2.68 -17.86
C GLU A 57 -8.27 1.26 -17.59
N GLU A 58 -8.90 0.64 -18.59
CA GLU A 58 -9.36 -0.75 -18.57
C GLU A 58 -8.21 -1.73 -18.27
N LEU A 59 -6.98 -1.44 -18.71
CA LEU A 59 -5.82 -2.29 -18.45
C LEU A 59 -5.42 -2.29 -16.98
N SER A 60 -5.49 -1.12 -16.33
CA SER A 60 -5.18 -0.98 -14.90
C SER A 60 -6.28 -1.61 -14.05
N ILE A 61 -7.54 -1.29 -14.34
CA ILE A 61 -8.69 -1.86 -13.62
C ILE A 61 -8.73 -3.38 -13.82
N GLY A 62 -8.63 -3.84 -15.07
CA GLY A 62 -8.58 -5.25 -15.42
C GLY A 62 -7.40 -5.98 -14.77
N GLY A 63 -6.21 -5.37 -14.73
CA GLY A 63 -5.03 -5.92 -14.06
C GLY A 63 -5.24 -6.14 -12.55
N LEU A 64 -5.86 -5.17 -11.85
CA LEU A 64 -6.19 -5.31 -10.43
C LEU A 64 -7.21 -6.43 -10.19
N PHE A 65 -8.33 -6.44 -10.93
CA PHE A 65 -9.36 -7.48 -10.77
C PHE A 65 -8.81 -8.86 -11.11
N MET A 66 -8.05 -8.98 -12.20
CA MET A 66 -7.41 -10.24 -12.60
C MET A 66 -6.46 -10.73 -11.51
N SER A 67 -5.64 -9.85 -10.94
CA SER A 67 -4.73 -10.22 -9.86
C SER A 67 -5.46 -10.67 -8.60
N LEU A 68 -6.57 -10.01 -8.20
CA LEU A 68 -7.36 -10.40 -7.04
C LEU A 68 -8.01 -11.79 -7.22
N ILE A 69 -8.56 -12.06 -8.41
CA ILE A 69 -9.15 -13.37 -8.74
C ILE A 69 -8.07 -14.45 -8.74
N LEU A 70 -6.95 -14.20 -9.44
CA LEU A 70 -5.82 -15.14 -9.48
C LEU A 70 -5.23 -15.39 -8.09
N MET A 71 -5.10 -14.36 -7.25
CA MET A 71 -4.66 -14.53 -5.87
C MET A 71 -5.60 -15.40 -5.06
N THR A 72 -6.90 -15.18 -5.20
CA THR A 72 -7.92 -15.99 -4.52
C THR A 72 -7.79 -17.46 -4.93
N VAL A 73 -7.71 -17.74 -6.24
CA VAL A 73 -7.49 -19.10 -6.77
C VAL A 73 -6.17 -19.69 -6.25
N PHE A 74 -5.10 -18.91 -6.26
CA PHE A 74 -3.78 -19.36 -5.81
C PHE A 74 -3.74 -19.71 -4.31
N VAL A 75 -4.50 -18.99 -3.47
CA VAL A 75 -4.67 -19.28 -2.04
C VAL A 75 -5.47 -20.57 -1.82
N PHE A 76 -6.56 -20.80 -2.55
CA PHE A 76 -7.43 -21.96 -2.31
C PHE A 76 -6.97 -23.25 -3.01
N VAL A 77 -6.31 -23.16 -4.16
CA VAL A 77 -5.95 -24.34 -4.96
C VAL A 77 -4.54 -24.84 -4.59
N GLU A 78 -4.47 -25.72 -3.60
CA GLU A 78 -3.19 -26.27 -3.13
C GLU A 78 -2.45 -27.07 -4.19
N GLY A 79 -3.17 -27.76 -5.07
CA GLY A 79 -2.59 -28.60 -6.13
C GLY A 79 -1.70 -27.83 -7.10
N ILE A 80 -2.03 -26.57 -7.36
CA ILE A 80 -1.27 -25.68 -8.25
C ILE A 80 0.07 -25.27 -7.59
N ARG A 81 0.08 -25.09 -6.27
CA ARG A 81 1.27 -24.63 -5.51
C ARG A 81 2.36 -25.68 -5.39
N ILE A 82 1.98 -26.96 -5.44
CA ILE A 82 2.92 -28.09 -5.30
C ILE A 82 3.83 -28.18 -6.53
N ALA A 83 3.34 -27.84 -7.71
CA ALA A 83 4.13 -27.81 -8.93
C ALA A 83 5.05 -26.57 -8.94
N ILE A 84 6.33 -26.78 -8.60
CA ILE A 84 7.36 -25.72 -8.50
C ILE A 84 7.38 -24.74 -9.69
N PRO A 85 7.41 -25.18 -10.97
CA PRO A 85 7.46 -24.22 -12.08
C PRO A 85 6.15 -23.44 -12.25
N ILE A 86 5.01 -24.08 -12.02
CA ILE A 86 3.68 -23.44 -12.14
C ILE A 86 3.49 -22.40 -11.03
N ASN A 87 3.93 -22.72 -9.81
CA ASN A 87 3.88 -21.82 -8.66
C ASN A 87 4.63 -20.50 -8.94
N TRP A 88 5.86 -20.59 -9.48
CA TRP A 88 6.62 -19.42 -9.89
C TRP A 88 5.96 -18.64 -11.02
N LEU A 89 5.49 -19.33 -12.07
CA LEU A 89 4.82 -18.70 -13.20
C LEU A 89 3.58 -17.92 -12.77
N LEU A 90 2.71 -18.51 -11.94
CA LEU A 90 1.52 -17.81 -11.43
C LEU A 90 1.88 -16.64 -10.52
N THR A 91 2.90 -16.79 -9.68
CA THR A 91 3.37 -15.70 -8.84
C THR A 91 3.81 -14.51 -9.69
N PHE A 92 4.58 -14.75 -10.77
CA PHE A 92 4.97 -13.68 -11.69
C PHE A 92 3.76 -13.05 -12.38
N ILE A 93 2.80 -13.85 -12.87
CA ILE A 93 1.57 -13.30 -13.49
C ILE A 93 0.79 -12.42 -12.51
N ILE A 94 0.60 -12.89 -11.28
CA ILE A 94 -0.09 -12.13 -10.23
C ILE A 94 0.65 -10.83 -9.92
N LEU A 95 1.97 -10.93 -9.77
CA LEU A 95 2.86 -9.82 -9.46
C LEU A 95 2.84 -8.77 -10.57
N GLU A 96 2.94 -9.16 -11.84
CA GLU A 96 2.84 -8.24 -12.97
C GLU A 96 1.46 -7.58 -13.05
N ALA A 97 0.39 -8.38 -12.94
CA ALA A 97 -0.98 -7.88 -13.03
C ALA A 97 -1.29 -6.84 -11.95
N VAL A 98 -0.87 -7.06 -10.70
CA VAL A 98 -1.08 -6.08 -9.61
C VAL A 98 -0.16 -4.87 -9.76
N THR A 99 1.06 -5.03 -10.26
CA THR A 99 2.01 -3.92 -10.44
C THR A 99 1.55 -2.99 -11.56
N ILE A 100 1.09 -3.54 -12.69
CA ILE A 100 0.48 -2.77 -13.79
C ILE A 100 -0.81 -2.10 -13.30
N GLY A 101 -1.64 -2.84 -12.55
CA GLY A 101 -2.86 -2.34 -11.95
C GLY A 101 -2.63 -1.10 -11.07
N THR A 102 -1.61 -1.13 -10.22
CA THR A 102 -1.24 -0.02 -9.33
C THR A 102 -0.52 1.14 -10.03
N SER A 103 0.12 0.89 -11.18
CA SER A 103 0.91 1.89 -11.90
C SER A 103 0.09 3.09 -12.40
N ARG A 104 -1.20 2.94 -12.72
CA ARG A 104 -2.03 4.08 -13.14
C ARG A 104 -2.23 5.10 -12.02
N LEU A 105 -2.43 4.63 -10.79
CA LEU A 105 -2.57 5.49 -9.62
C LEU A 105 -1.32 6.36 -9.42
N LEU A 106 -0.15 5.77 -9.69
CA LEU A 106 1.15 6.43 -9.60
C LEU A 106 1.26 7.60 -10.59
N VAL A 107 0.84 7.42 -11.84
CA VAL A 107 0.90 8.46 -12.89
C VAL A 107 -0.08 9.60 -12.60
N MET A 108 -1.24 9.30 -12.02
CA MET A 108 -2.25 10.31 -11.70
C MET A 108 -1.96 11.11 -10.43
N THR A 109 -1.03 10.65 -9.59
CA THR A 109 -0.74 11.25 -8.29
C THR A 109 0.45 12.22 -8.38
N CYS A 110 0.40 13.33 -7.64
CA CYS A 110 1.55 14.22 -7.51
C CYS A 110 2.75 13.50 -6.87
N TYR A 111 3.96 13.73 -7.40
CA TYR A 111 5.19 13.08 -6.92
C TYR A 111 5.40 13.18 -5.39
N GLY A 112 5.08 14.33 -4.78
CA GLY A 112 5.20 14.52 -3.34
C GLY A 112 4.27 13.62 -2.51
N VAL A 113 3.01 13.49 -2.92
CA VAL A 113 2.00 12.63 -2.25
C VAL A 113 2.36 11.15 -2.44
N MET A 114 2.82 10.79 -3.64
CA MET A 114 3.31 9.45 -3.95
C MET A 114 4.46 9.04 -3.04
N LEU A 115 5.50 9.87 -2.91
CA LEU A 115 6.67 9.57 -2.08
C LEU A 115 6.32 9.55 -0.58
N ALA A 116 5.48 10.49 -0.13
CA ALA A 116 4.99 10.52 1.25
C ALA A 116 4.17 9.27 1.60
N SER A 117 3.25 8.84 0.74
CA SER A 117 2.47 7.61 0.93
C SER A 117 3.34 6.36 0.95
N LEU A 118 4.37 6.29 0.10
CA LEU A 118 5.31 5.17 0.06
C LEU A 118 6.07 5.06 1.39
N ILE A 119 6.63 6.16 1.90
CA ILE A 119 7.34 6.19 3.19
C ILE A 119 6.37 5.82 4.33
N PHE A 120 5.17 6.40 4.30
CA PHE A 120 4.16 6.17 5.34
C PHE A 120 3.69 4.71 5.42
N VAL A 121 3.70 3.96 4.32
CA VAL A 121 3.36 2.52 4.32
C VAL A 121 4.58 1.65 4.59
N LEU A 122 5.75 2.00 4.02
CA LEU A 122 6.97 1.21 4.13
C LEU A 122 7.48 1.18 5.59
N VAL A 123 7.50 2.31 6.28
CA VAL A 123 8.00 2.41 7.67
C VAL A 123 7.23 1.50 8.64
N PRO A 124 5.89 1.60 8.76
CA PRO A 124 5.14 0.72 9.66
C PRO A 124 5.21 -0.73 9.21
N MET A 125 5.28 -1.04 7.91
CA MET A 125 5.48 -2.42 7.45
C MET A 125 6.82 -3.00 7.90
N VAL A 126 7.91 -2.25 7.78
CA VAL A 126 9.23 -2.67 8.29
C VAL A 126 9.17 -2.86 9.80
N ILE A 127 8.53 -1.94 10.54
CA ILE A 127 8.34 -2.06 11.98
C ILE A 127 7.52 -3.32 12.33
N CYS A 128 6.41 -3.59 11.63
CA CYS A 128 5.60 -4.78 11.82
C CYS A 128 6.35 -6.07 11.49
N ILE A 129 7.24 -6.07 10.49
CA ILE A 129 8.10 -7.21 10.16
C ILE A 129 9.13 -7.44 11.27
N LEU A 130 9.77 -6.38 11.77
CA LEU A 130 10.73 -6.43 12.87
C LEU A 130 10.05 -6.90 14.16
N ILE A 131 8.95 -6.26 14.56
CA ILE A 131 8.15 -6.66 15.73
C ILE A 131 7.61 -8.08 15.55
N GLY A 132 7.08 -8.44 14.38
CA GLY A 132 6.60 -9.78 14.10
C GLY A 132 7.71 -10.84 14.16
N SER A 133 8.95 -10.48 13.83
CA SER A 133 10.11 -11.35 14.02
C SER A 133 10.48 -11.54 15.50
N LEU A 134 10.28 -10.50 16.33
CA LEU A 134 10.49 -10.51 17.78
C LEU A 134 9.34 -11.20 18.53
N ILE A 135 8.08 -10.98 18.17
CA ILE A 135 6.91 -11.63 18.78
C ILE A 135 6.94 -13.12 18.47
N LYS A 136 7.41 -13.55 17.29
CA LYS A 136 7.65 -14.98 17.04
C LYS A 136 8.65 -15.57 18.03
N PHE A 137 9.65 -14.83 18.48
CA PHE A 137 10.56 -15.28 19.53
C PHE A 137 9.82 -15.48 20.88
N ILE A 138 8.91 -14.58 21.25
CA ILE A 138 8.12 -14.65 22.49
C ILE A 138 7.03 -15.74 22.41
N MET A 139 6.27 -15.81 21.31
CA MET A 139 5.26 -16.84 21.06
C MET A 139 5.89 -18.23 21.00
N TYR A 140 7.12 -18.35 20.47
CA TYR A 140 7.86 -19.61 20.47
C TYR A 140 8.27 -20.01 21.89
N HIS A 141 8.69 -19.06 22.71
CA HIS A 141 9.03 -19.30 24.12
C HIS A 141 7.79 -19.73 24.94
N ALA A 142 6.61 -19.22 24.59
CA ALA A 142 5.33 -19.63 25.17
C ALA A 142 4.84 -21.00 24.63
N GLN A 143 5.07 -21.29 23.34
CA GLN A 143 4.72 -22.56 22.70
C GLN A 143 5.60 -23.73 23.15
N THR A 144 6.86 -23.47 23.55
CA THR A 144 7.72 -24.47 24.21
C THR A 144 7.28 -24.81 25.64
N ILE A 145 6.46 -23.98 26.27
CA ILE A 145 5.95 -24.20 27.64
C ILE A 145 4.58 -24.89 27.62
N ASN A 146 3.71 -24.59 26.65
CA ASN A 146 2.29 -24.97 26.69
C ASN A 146 1.85 -26.07 25.71
N GLY A 147 2.75 -26.95 25.25
CA GLY A 147 2.44 -28.22 24.60
C GLY A 147 1.24 -28.26 23.62
N ASN A 148 1.55 -28.31 22.31
CA ASN A 148 0.72 -28.88 21.24
C ASN A 148 -0.57 -28.12 20.79
N ARG A 149 -0.49 -27.51 19.60
CA ARG A 149 -1.36 -27.77 18.41
C ARG A 149 -1.04 -26.73 17.34
N TYR A 150 -0.44 -27.20 16.26
CA TYR A 150 0.20 -26.38 15.25
C TYR A 150 -0.80 -25.72 14.29
N ALA A 151 -0.63 -24.41 14.05
CA ALA A 151 -0.74 -23.89 12.69
C ALA A 151 0.59 -24.23 11.99
N GLU A 152 0.69 -25.44 11.44
CA GLU A 152 1.88 -25.88 10.70
C GLU A 152 1.83 -25.34 9.28
N MET A 153 2.33 -24.13 9.07
CA MET A 153 2.54 -23.60 7.71
C MET A 153 3.64 -24.42 7.04
N ARG A 154 3.33 -25.03 5.89
CA ARG A 154 4.28 -25.87 5.16
C ARG A 154 5.47 -25.02 4.72
N THR A 155 6.68 -25.56 4.90
CA THR A 155 7.94 -24.86 4.62
C THR A 155 8.16 -24.55 3.13
N THR A 156 7.30 -25.06 2.25
CA THR A 156 7.30 -24.81 0.81
C THR A 156 6.51 -23.58 0.41
N ASP A 157 5.67 -23.03 1.29
CA ASP A 157 4.69 -22.00 0.93
C ASP A 157 5.22 -20.57 1.13
N TYR A 158 6.54 -20.42 1.06
CA TYR A 158 7.22 -19.13 1.27
C TYR A 158 6.91 -18.14 0.15
N LEU A 159 6.62 -18.64 -1.06
CA LEU A 159 6.18 -17.86 -2.21
C LEU A 159 4.80 -17.26 -1.99
N LEU A 160 3.84 -18.08 -1.55
CA LEU A 160 2.50 -17.62 -1.17
C LEU A 160 2.58 -16.58 -0.04
N ALA A 161 3.36 -16.84 1.00
CA ALA A 161 3.54 -15.90 2.11
C ALA A 161 4.11 -14.55 1.65
N ALA A 162 5.14 -14.57 0.79
CA ALA A 162 5.73 -13.36 0.23
C ALA A 162 4.74 -12.58 -0.65
N LEU A 163 3.97 -13.30 -1.48
CA LEU A 163 3.01 -12.72 -2.40
C LEU A 163 1.82 -12.08 -1.67
N ILE A 164 1.32 -12.71 -0.58
CA ILE A 164 0.29 -12.13 0.28
C ILE A 164 0.80 -10.83 0.92
N LEU A 165 1.99 -10.84 1.52
CA LEU A 165 2.58 -9.63 2.12
C LEU A 165 2.76 -8.51 1.09
N TYR A 166 3.11 -8.87 -0.14
CA TYR A 166 3.28 -7.93 -1.24
C TYR A 166 1.97 -7.31 -1.69
N VAL A 167 0.92 -8.13 -1.89
CA VAL A 167 -0.41 -7.62 -2.26
C VAL A 167 -1.01 -6.78 -1.13
N ASP A 168 -0.87 -7.20 0.12
CA ASP A 168 -1.31 -6.41 1.29
C ASP A 168 -0.58 -5.05 1.33
N PHE A 169 0.73 -5.04 1.11
CA PHE A 169 1.51 -3.81 1.00
C PHE A 169 0.98 -2.89 -0.11
N LEU A 170 0.67 -3.43 -1.29
CA LEU A 170 0.14 -2.64 -2.40
C LEU A 170 -1.26 -2.12 -2.13
N VAL A 171 -2.15 -2.92 -1.55
CA VAL A 171 -3.49 -2.48 -1.18
C VAL A 171 -3.41 -1.36 -0.14
N LEU A 172 -2.58 -1.52 0.88
CA LEU A 172 -2.32 -0.46 1.87
C LEU A 172 -1.76 0.79 1.21
N TYR A 173 -0.80 0.64 0.29
CA TYR A 173 -0.28 1.74 -0.50
C TYR A 173 -1.38 2.47 -1.27
N MET A 174 -2.21 1.77 -2.04
CA MET A 174 -3.31 2.40 -2.79
C MET A 174 -4.29 3.16 -1.89
N VAL A 175 -4.70 2.55 -0.77
CA VAL A 175 -5.64 3.17 0.18
C VAL A 175 -5.02 4.41 0.80
N ILE A 176 -3.77 4.34 1.26
CA ILE A 176 -3.08 5.48 1.87
C ILE A 176 -2.84 6.58 0.84
N THR A 177 -2.42 6.27 -0.38
CA THR A 177 -2.26 7.26 -1.45
C THR A 177 -3.58 7.97 -1.73
N HIS A 178 -4.70 7.24 -1.79
CA HIS A 178 -6.03 7.84 -1.99
C HIS A 178 -6.45 8.74 -0.82
N VAL A 179 -6.26 8.29 0.44
CA VAL A 179 -6.54 9.11 1.63
C VAL A 179 -5.67 10.36 1.67
N MET A 180 -4.38 10.23 1.36
CA MET A 180 -3.44 11.35 1.35
C MET A 180 -3.77 12.35 0.23
N LEU A 181 -4.22 11.86 -0.92
CA LEU A 181 -4.68 12.69 -2.04
C LEU A 181 -5.95 13.48 -1.65
N MET A 182 -6.94 12.83 -1.03
CA MET A 182 -8.13 13.51 -0.50
C MET A 182 -7.77 14.58 0.55
N ALA A 183 -6.83 14.28 1.45
CA ALA A 183 -6.35 15.23 2.45
C ALA A 183 -5.63 16.43 1.80
N TRP A 184 -4.80 16.16 0.78
CA TRP A 184 -4.09 17.19 0.02
C TRP A 184 -5.04 18.12 -0.74
N GLU A 185 -6.07 17.57 -1.38
CA GLU A 185 -7.12 18.38 -2.01
C GLU A 185 -7.89 19.23 -1.01
N GLY A 186 -8.18 18.69 0.19
CA GLY A 186 -8.83 19.45 1.25
C GLY A 186 -8.02 20.67 1.70
N ILE A 187 -6.70 20.53 1.83
CA ILE A 187 -5.79 21.62 2.24
C ILE A 187 -5.66 22.67 1.14
N THR A 188 -5.54 22.25 -0.13
CA THR A 188 -5.38 23.19 -1.26
C THR A 188 -6.67 23.95 -1.58
N LYS A 189 -7.85 23.36 -1.31
CA LYS A 189 -9.15 24.01 -1.53
C LYS A 189 -9.63 24.87 -0.34
N SER A 190 -9.04 24.75 0.86
CA SER A 190 -9.39 25.65 1.97
C SER A 190 -8.94 27.08 1.67
N PRO A 191 -9.85 28.05 1.48
CA PRO A 191 -9.48 29.46 1.42
C PRO A 191 -8.99 29.82 2.82
N CYS A 192 -7.81 30.44 2.92
CA CYS A 192 -7.31 30.99 4.18
C CYS A 192 -8.38 31.87 4.86
N ARG A 193 -9.16 31.29 5.78
CA ARG A 193 -10.20 31.99 6.53
C ARG A 193 -9.59 32.57 7.81
N SER A 194 -8.94 33.72 7.67
CA SER A 194 -8.91 34.80 8.67
C SER A 194 -8.04 35.97 8.20
N ALA A 195 -8.53 36.72 7.22
CA ALA A 195 -8.42 38.18 7.26
C ALA A 195 -9.73 38.69 7.85
N GLY A 196 -9.66 39.53 8.90
CA GLY A 196 -10.81 40.26 9.44
C GLY A 196 -11.52 39.60 10.63
N ARG A 197 -10.99 39.83 11.84
CA ARG A 197 -11.83 39.90 13.05
C ARG A 197 -11.91 41.37 13.45
N ASN A 198 -13.09 41.94 13.20
CA ASN A 198 -13.52 43.28 13.55
C ASN A 198 -13.21 43.62 15.02
N GLY A 199 -12.66 44.81 15.22
CA GLY A 199 -12.76 45.58 16.45
C GLY A 199 -13.23 46.98 16.06
N ASP A 200 -14.53 47.23 16.19
CA ASP A 200 -15.13 48.57 16.27
C ASP A 200 -15.44 48.81 17.76
N PRO A 201 -15.37 50.06 18.30
CA PRO A 201 -16.46 51.01 18.02
C PRO A 201 -16.14 52.54 18.04
N ALA A 202 -16.97 53.27 17.25
CA ALA A 202 -17.56 54.60 17.46
C ALA A 202 -16.71 55.89 17.46
N GLU A 203 -16.89 56.76 16.44
CA GLU A 203 -17.18 58.20 16.59
C GLU A 203 -17.76 58.82 15.29
N SER A 204 -18.48 59.94 15.43
CA SER A 204 -19.56 60.50 14.57
C SER A 204 -19.11 61.60 13.54
N PRO A 205 -20.01 62.17 12.67
CA PRO A 205 -19.75 62.76 11.32
C PRO A 205 -19.73 64.33 11.32
N PRO A 206 -19.98 65.13 10.23
CA PRO A 206 -20.12 64.93 8.76
C PRO A 206 -19.37 65.96 7.85
N SER A 207 -19.34 65.78 6.51
CA SER A 207 -19.30 66.88 5.52
C SER A 207 -19.78 66.36 4.14
N ILE A 208 -20.97 66.76 3.67
CA ILE A 208 -21.27 67.92 2.80
C ILE A 208 -20.53 67.88 1.45
N PHE A 209 -21.16 67.23 0.46
CA PHE A 209 -21.33 67.60 -0.96
C PHE A 209 -21.97 66.35 -1.61
N GLY A 210 -23.19 66.32 -2.11
CA GLY A 210 -23.96 67.36 -2.77
C GLY A 210 -24.32 66.81 -4.15
N SER A 211 -25.58 66.44 -4.34
CA SER A 211 -26.33 66.43 -5.62
C SER A 211 -25.84 65.44 -6.71
N THR A 212 -26.64 64.76 -7.53
CA THR A 212 -28.08 64.80 -7.87
C THR A 212 -28.29 63.74 -8.99
N GLU A 213 -29.54 63.25 -9.12
CA GLU A 213 -30.17 62.61 -10.31
C GLU A 213 -29.72 61.18 -10.70
N ALA A 214 -30.61 60.16 -10.58
CA ALA A 214 -31.80 59.82 -11.40
C ALA A 214 -31.40 58.88 -12.56
N VAL A 215 -31.72 57.58 -12.46
CA VAL A 215 -32.89 56.91 -13.08
C VAL A 215 -32.83 56.97 -14.60
N ASP A 216 -32.62 55.82 -15.24
CA ASP A 216 -33.51 55.32 -16.31
C ASP A 216 -33.20 53.84 -16.59
N ASP A 217 -34.08 52.99 -16.07
CA ASP A 217 -34.47 51.74 -16.71
C ASP A 217 -35.37 52.12 -17.90
N LEU A 218 -35.08 51.62 -19.11
CA LEU A 218 -36.11 51.39 -20.10
C LEU A 218 -35.70 50.39 -21.19
N ASP A 219 -36.64 49.47 -21.39
CA ASP A 219 -36.73 48.41 -22.40
C ASP A 219 -36.47 48.88 -23.85
N ASP A 220 -35.94 47.98 -24.70
CA ASP A 220 -36.60 47.61 -25.97
C ASP A 220 -35.83 46.52 -26.76
N TYR A 221 -36.61 45.50 -27.18
CA TYR A 221 -36.41 44.47 -28.23
C TYR A 221 -35.27 43.45 -28.17
#